data_AF-I4WTU0-F1
#
_entry.id   AF-I4WTU0-F1
#
_cell.length_a   1.000
_cell.length_b   1.000
_cell.length_c   1.000
_cell.angle_alpha   90.00
_cell.angle_beta   90.00
_cell.angle_gamma   90.00
#
_symmetry.space_group_name_H-M   'P 1'
#
loop_
_entity.id
_entity.type
_entity.pdbx_description
1 polymer ?
#
loop_
_entity_poly.entity_id
_entity_poly.type
_entity_poly.pdbx_seq_one_letter_code
_entity_poly.pdbx_strand_id
1 'polypeptide(L)'
;MTVYPLSVSFAPLDLRRWLWLMFGAGAVVMLLACINVANLQLVQTLQRRHELALRSALGGSRARLVFGALAESVLLGAGALAVALPITHGCSFWMRVTWMASHPDSVPFAHGIDGWVLVFGAAVAMLSTSLAGGILAWRASRPDLQDALRDGSKGSVGGFARVAKIMVVAEVALTVVLLVGAGTFVRALDTLLAQPAVGTSHAAQVLTAKVALPPQLYRDDAQRIRFFDSVVERLRQNPDVVDATASDTVPSAILGSHEDVSLPGQPQPADGWLRPQMGIVDPHFLDTYGVRLLEAALSMRAIRPAVRR
;
A
#
# COMPACT_ATOMS: atom_id res chain seq x y z
N MET A 1 -1.86 17.02 -29.23
CA MET A 1 -2.11 15.57 -29.15
C MET A 1 -0.97 14.97 -28.34
N THR A 2 -1.10 14.95 -27.02
CA THR A 2 -0.05 14.44 -26.12
C THR A 2 -0.20 12.94 -26.01
N VAL A 3 0.72 12.20 -26.64
CA VAL A 3 0.78 10.75 -26.56
C VAL A 3 1.36 10.38 -25.20
N TYR A 4 0.51 9.86 -24.32
CA TYR A 4 0.98 9.30 -23.05
C TYR A 4 1.40 7.84 -23.26
N PRO A 5 2.52 7.40 -22.65
CA PRO A 5 2.90 6.00 -22.69
C PRO A 5 1.81 5.13 -22.03
N LEU A 6 1.55 3.95 -22.60
CA LEU A 6 0.50 3.01 -22.15
C LEU A 6 0.57 2.68 -20.65
N SER A 7 1.75 2.82 -20.02
CA SER A 7 1.94 2.64 -18.57
C SER A 7 1.17 3.65 -17.71
N VAL A 8 0.81 4.82 -18.25
CA VAL A 8 0.08 5.88 -17.53
C VAL A 8 -1.44 5.64 -17.59
N SER A 9 -1.94 4.87 -18.57
CA SER A 9 -3.38 4.57 -18.66
C SER A 9 -3.83 3.49 -17.66
N PHE A 10 -2.91 2.62 -17.22
CA PHE A 10 -3.21 1.56 -16.25
C PHE A 10 -2.94 1.97 -14.79
N ALA A 11 -2.06 2.94 -14.56
CA ALA A 11 -1.73 3.43 -13.23
C ALA A 11 -1.88 4.96 -13.18
N PRO A 12 -3.05 5.50 -12.77
CA PRO A 12 -3.18 6.94 -12.54
C PRO A 12 -2.10 7.43 -11.57
N LEU A 13 -1.66 8.68 -11.73
CA LEU A 13 -0.56 9.27 -10.95
C LEU A 13 -0.74 9.09 -9.42
N ASP A 14 -1.99 9.10 -8.96
CA ASP A 14 -2.32 8.89 -7.56
C ASP A 14 -2.11 7.45 -7.10
N LEU A 15 -2.45 6.45 -7.93
CA LEU A 15 -2.14 5.05 -7.64
C LEU A 15 -0.64 4.83 -7.52
N ARG A 16 0.16 5.45 -8.40
CA ARG A 16 1.63 5.37 -8.33
C ARG A 16 2.18 5.95 -7.02
N ARG A 17 1.64 7.07 -6.56
CA ARG A 17 2.02 7.68 -5.27
C ARG A 17 1.69 6.75 -4.10
N TRP A 18 0.50 6.16 -4.08
CA TRP A 18 0.10 5.17 -3.07
C TRP A 18 1.01 3.94 -3.06
N LEU A 19 1.38 3.42 -4.23
CA LEU A 19 2.31 2.29 -4.34
C LEU A 19 3.70 2.64 -3.79
N TRP A 20 4.23 3.83 -4.08
CA TRP A 20 5.50 4.28 -3.52
C TRP A 20 5.44 4.49 -2.00
N LEU A 21 4.33 4.99 -1.48
CA LEU A 21 4.11 5.10 -0.04
C LEU A 21 4.10 3.73 0.64
N MET A 22 3.36 2.77 0.08
CA MET A 22 3.32 1.38 0.58
C MET A 22 4.70 0.71 0.52
N PHE A 23 5.43 0.89 -0.58
CA PHE A 23 6.79 0.38 -0.74
C PHE A 23 7.75 1.01 0.28
N GLY A 24 7.68 2.33 0.47
CA GLY A 24 8.47 3.04 1.46
C GLY A 24 8.20 2.55 2.88
N ALA A 25 6.94 2.39 3.26
CA ALA A 25 6.56 1.82 4.55
C ALA A 25 7.12 0.41 4.75
N GLY A 26 7.00 -0.47 3.74
CA GLY A 26 7.58 -1.80 3.76
C GLY A 26 9.11 -1.80 3.93
N ALA A 27 9.81 -0.91 3.22
CA ALA A 27 11.26 -0.76 3.33
C ALA A 27 11.70 -0.31 4.73
N VAL A 28 10.94 0.60 5.35
CA VAL A 28 11.19 1.06 6.73
C VAL A 28 10.99 -0.07 7.74
N VAL A 29 9.92 -0.86 7.60
CA VAL A 29 9.67 -2.04 8.44
C VAL A 29 10.79 -3.08 8.27
N MET A 30 11.26 -3.29 7.04
CA MET A 30 12.37 -4.20 6.76
C MET A 30 13.67 -3.72 7.43
N LEU A 31 13.97 -2.42 7.33
CA LEU A 31 15.13 -1.83 8.00
C LEU A 31 15.05 -1.99 9.52
N LEU A 32 13.87 -1.80 10.11
CA LEU A 32 13.63 -2.04 11.53
C LEU A 32 13.93 -3.50 11.90
N ALA A 33 13.45 -4.46 11.11
CA ALA A 33 13.74 -5.87 11.33
C ALA A 33 15.26 -6.16 11.26
N CYS A 34 15.97 -5.59 10.29
CA CYS A 34 17.43 -5.74 10.19
C CYS A 34 18.16 -5.15 11.41
N ILE A 35 17.74 -3.98 11.90
CA ILE A 35 18.29 -3.36 13.12
C ILE A 35 18.07 -4.27 14.33
N ASN A 36 16.87 -4.87 14.46
CA ASN A 36 16.53 -5.76 15.57
C ASN A 36 17.35 -7.04 15.55
N VAL A 37 17.52 -7.66 14.39
CA VAL A 37 18.39 -8.83 14.21
C VAL A 37 19.82 -8.50 14.63
N ALA A 38 20.34 -7.36 14.19
CA ALA A 38 21.68 -6.91 14.56
C ALA A 38 21.80 -6.66 16.08
N ASN A 39 20.79 -6.05 16.71
CA ASN A 39 20.74 -5.85 18.17
C ASN A 39 20.70 -7.18 18.94
N LEU A 40 19.94 -8.17 18.48
CA LEU A 40 19.91 -9.49 19.13
C LEU A 40 21.25 -10.22 19.01
N GLN A 41 21.88 -10.21 17.84
CA GLN A 41 23.20 -10.81 17.65
C GLN A 41 24.30 -10.07 18.44
N LEU A 42 24.16 -8.76 18.61
CA LEU A 42 25.00 -7.94 19.49
C LEU A 42 24.96 -8.44 20.93
N VAL A 43 23.77 -8.72 21.46
CA VAL A 43 23.60 -9.24 22.83
C VAL A 43 24.14 -10.67 22.95
N GLN A 44 23.84 -11.54 21.98
CA GLN A 44 24.29 -12.93 22.01
C GLN A 44 25.81 -13.06 21.97
N THR A 45 26.50 -12.25 21.17
CA THR A 45 27.97 -12.26 21.12
C THR A 45 28.61 -11.71 22.39
N LEU A 46 27.99 -10.76 23.08
CA LEU A 46 28.45 -10.35 24.41
C LEU A 46 28.39 -11.52 25.40
N GLN A 47 27.34 -12.34 25.35
CA GLN A 47 27.23 -13.54 26.18
C GLN A 47 28.28 -14.61 25.81
N ARG A 48 28.56 -14.77 24.51
CA ARG A 48 29.57 -15.72 24.00
C ARG A 48 31.02 -15.20 24.06
N ARG A 49 31.23 -13.98 24.54
CA ARG A 49 32.55 -13.31 24.56
C ARG A 49 33.60 -14.11 25.32
N HIS A 50 33.23 -14.71 26.45
CA HIS A 50 34.16 -15.49 27.29
C HIS A 50 34.61 -16.79 26.60
N GLU A 51 33.68 -17.49 25.94
CA GLU A 51 33.97 -18.71 25.17
C GLU A 51 34.87 -18.41 23.96
N LEU A 52 34.58 -17.33 23.24
CA LEU A 52 35.40 -16.90 22.09
C LEU A 52 36.81 -16.49 22.51
N ALA A 53 36.95 -15.81 23.66
CA ALA A 53 38.25 -15.47 24.23
C ALA A 53 39.05 -16.74 24.60
N LEU A 54 38.42 -17.72 25.26
CA LEU A 54 39.05 -19.01 25.59
C LEU A 54 39.49 -19.79 24.33
N ARG A 55 38.63 -19.90 23.32
CA ARG A 55 38.97 -20.57 22.04
C ARG A 55 40.11 -19.89 21.29
N SER A 56 40.19 -18.56 21.36
CA SER A 56 41.29 -17.81 20.77
C SER A 56 42.62 -18.01 21.53
N ALA A 57 42.57 -18.10 22.87
CA ALA A 57 43.75 -18.37 23.70
C ALA A 57 44.31 -19.79 23.50
N LEU A 58 43.45 -20.75 23.15
CA LEU A 58 43.83 -22.13 22.79
C LEU A 58 44.36 -22.26 21.33
N GLY A 59 44.59 -21.16 20.62
CA GLY A 59 45.17 -21.17 19.27
C GLY A 59 44.16 -21.34 18.13
N GLY A 60 42.87 -21.17 18.38
CA GLY A 60 41.85 -21.20 17.32
C GLY A 60 42.08 -20.11 16.28
N SER A 61 42.17 -20.48 15.00
CA SER A 61 42.36 -19.49 13.92
C SER A 61 41.13 -18.57 13.78
N ARG A 62 41.36 -17.26 13.62
CA ARG A 62 40.30 -16.25 13.49
C ARG A 62 39.32 -16.57 12.36
N ALA A 63 39.85 -17.09 11.25
CA ALA A 63 39.05 -17.54 10.11
C ALA A 63 38.04 -18.61 10.53
N ARG A 64 38.45 -19.59 11.36
CA ARG A 64 37.56 -20.69 11.79
C ARG A 64 36.42 -20.20 12.69
N LEU A 65 36.68 -19.19 13.53
CA LEU A 65 35.65 -18.56 14.35
C LEU A 65 34.65 -17.75 13.50
N VAL A 66 35.13 -16.99 12.52
CA VAL A 66 34.28 -16.21 11.61
C VAL A 66 33.44 -17.12 10.71
N PHE A 67 34.04 -18.15 10.10
CA PHE A 67 33.30 -19.11 9.27
C PHE A 67 32.26 -19.90 10.07
N GLY A 68 32.56 -20.26 11.32
CA GLY A 68 31.57 -20.90 12.19
C GLY A 68 30.37 -20.00 12.48
N ALA A 69 30.59 -18.73 12.80
CA ALA A 69 29.52 -17.77 13.07
C ALA A 69 28.70 -17.42 11.80
N LEU A 70 29.35 -17.37 10.64
CA LEU A 70 28.67 -17.20 9.35
C LEU A 70 27.79 -18.42 9.04
N ALA A 71 28.29 -19.64 9.26
CA ALA A 71 27.51 -20.86 9.07
C ALA A 71 26.28 -20.90 9.99
N GLU A 72 26.43 -20.53 11.26
CA GLU A 72 25.31 -20.42 12.21
C GLU A 72 24.29 -19.36 11.75
N SER A 73 24.76 -18.20 11.27
CA SER A 73 23.89 -17.12 10.77
C SER A 73 23.12 -17.51 9.51
N VAL A 74 23.76 -18.24 8.60
CA VAL A 74 23.14 -18.79 7.38
C VAL A 74 22.10 -19.85 7.73
N LEU A 75 22.40 -20.75 8.66
CA LEU A 75 21.43 -21.76 9.13
C LEU A 75 20.20 -21.12 9.78
N LEU A 76 20.40 -20.12 10.64
CA LEU A 76 19.31 -19.35 11.24
C LEU A 76 18.49 -18.61 10.18
N GLY A 77 19.15 -17.98 9.22
CA GLY A 77 18.49 -17.29 8.10
C GLY A 77 17.66 -18.25 7.23
N ALA A 78 18.21 -19.42 6.90
CA ALA A 78 17.52 -20.46 6.14
C ALA A 78 16.30 -21.01 6.90
N GLY A 79 16.43 -21.26 8.20
CA GLY A 79 15.33 -21.67 9.06
C GLY A 79 14.22 -20.62 9.13
N ALA A 80 14.59 -19.34 9.28
CA ALA A 80 13.63 -18.23 9.26
C ALA A 80 12.90 -18.14 7.90
N LEU A 81 13.60 -18.30 6.78
CA LEU A 81 13.00 -18.31 5.44
C LEU A 81 12.05 -19.48 5.23
N ALA A 82 12.41 -20.67 5.72
CA ALA A 82 11.56 -21.86 5.64
C ALA A 82 10.22 -21.66 6.37
N VAL A 83 10.18 -20.83 7.41
CA VAL A 83 8.95 -20.45 8.12
C VAL A 83 8.24 -19.26 7.46
N ALA A 84 8.98 -18.25 7.02
CA ALA A 84 8.43 -17.02 6.46
C ALA A 84 7.72 -17.25 5.11
N LEU A 85 8.23 -18.12 4.24
CA LEU A 85 7.66 -18.38 2.93
C LEU A 85 6.24 -18.98 3.00
N PRO A 86 5.97 -20.06 3.77
CA PRO A 86 4.61 -20.58 3.97
C PRO A 86 3.64 -19.53 4.54
N ILE A 87 4.09 -18.74 5.52
CA ILE A 87 3.26 -17.68 6.13
C ILE A 87 2.87 -16.65 5.06
N THR A 88 3.83 -16.20 4.25
CA THR A 88 3.59 -15.21 3.20
C THR A 88 2.59 -15.73 2.16
N HIS A 89 2.77 -16.98 1.71
CA HIS A 89 1.83 -17.62 0.79
C HIS A 89 0.44 -17.83 1.41
N GLY A 90 0.38 -18.25 2.67
CA GLY A 90 -0.87 -18.43 3.41
C GLY A 90 -1.64 -17.12 3.57
N CYS A 91 -0.96 -16.02 3.93
CA CYS A 91 -1.57 -14.70 4.02
C CYS A 91 -2.06 -14.19 2.66
N SER A 92 -1.27 -14.36 1.59
CA SER A 92 -1.70 -13.98 0.24
C SER A 92 -2.92 -14.78 -0.23
N PHE A 93 -2.96 -16.08 0.06
CA PHE A 93 -4.11 -16.92 -0.24
C PHE A 93 -5.34 -16.49 0.55
N TRP A 94 -5.20 -16.30 1.86
CA TRP A 94 -6.30 -15.87 2.73
C TRP A 94 -6.88 -14.52 2.31
N MET A 95 -6.01 -13.55 2.00
CA MET A 95 -6.43 -12.22 1.52
C MET A 95 -7.18 -12.31 0.19
N ARG A 96 -6.76 -13.19 -0.72
CA ARG A 96 -7.44 -13.41 -2.01
C ARG A 96 -8.83 -14.01 -1.84
N VAL A 97 -8.94 -15.04 -1.00
CA VAL A 97 -10.23 -15.71 -0.73
C VAL A 97 -11.22 -14.77 -0.06
N THR A 98 -10.78 -14.02 0.96
CA THR A 98 -11.64 -13.06 1.68
C THR A 98 -12.06 -11.88 0.81
N TRP A 99 -11.16 -11.37 -0.04
CA TRP A 99 -11.48 -10.32 -0.99
C TRP A 99 -12.49 -10.78 -2.05
N MET A 100 -12.27 -11.96 -2.65
CA MET A 100 -13.21 -12.52 -3.63
C MET A 100 -14.59 -12.79 -3.03
N ALA A 101 -14.66 -13.23 -1.78
CA ALA A 101 -15.93 -13.47 -1.09
C ALA A 101 -16.75 -12.18 -0.87
N SER A 102 -16.09 -11.04 -0.70
CA SER A 102 -16.74 -9.74 -0.46
C SER A 102 -17.04 -8.95 -1.74
N HIS A 103 -16.35 -9.24 -2.86
CA HIS A 103 -16.46 -8.48 -4.10
C HIS A 103 -16.49 -9.39 -5.35
N PRO A 104 -17.57 -10.18 -5.55
CA PRO A 104 -17.65 -11.20 -6.61
C PRO A 104 -17.54 -10.63 -8.03
N ASP A 105 -17.93 -9.37 -8.25
CA ASP A 105 -17.87 -8.68 -9.56
C ASP A 105 -16.61 -7.84 -9.76
N SER A 106 -15.69 -7.82 -8.79
CA SER A 106 -14.42 -7.12 -8.95
C SER A 106 -13.50 -7.94 -9.86
N VAL A 107 -12.79 -7.28 -10.78
CA VAL A 107 -11.65 -7.91 -11.47
C VAL A 107 -10.75 -8.47 -10.38
N PRO A 108 -10.44 -9.79 -10.41
CA PRO A 108 -9.59 -10.37 -9.40
C PRO A 108 -8.32 -9.53 -9.33
N PHE A 109 -7.96 -9.06 -8.13
CA PHE A 109 -6.61 -8.56 -7.85
C PHE A 109 -5.65 -9.71 -8.19
N ALA A 110 -5.25 -9.79 -9.46
CA ALA A 110 -4.47 -10.87 -10.05
C ALA A 110 -2.98 -10.66 -9.75
N HIS A 111 -2.67 -10.13 -8.58
CA HIS A 111 -1.31 -9.92 -8.13
C HIS A 111 -0.96 -11.10 -7.21
N GLY A 112 -0.50 -12.18 -7.85
CA GLY A 112 0.33 -13.15 -7.14
C GLY A 112 1.55 -12.45 -6.55
N ILE A 113 2.12 -13.02 -5.49
CA ILE A 113 3.38 -12.51 -4.94
C ILE A 113 4.43 -12.61 -6.05
N ASP A 114 5.04 -11.47 -6.41
CA ASP A 114 6.13 -11.45 -7.38
C ASP A 114 7.33 -12.20 -6.80
N GLY A 115 7.80 -13.23 -7.54
CA GLY A 115 8.95 -14.02 -7.15
C GLY A 115 10.21 -13.18 -6.96
N TRP A 116 10.37 -12.08 -7.71
CA TRP A 116 11.49 -11.15 -7.53
C TRP A 116 11.45 -10.42 -6.19
N VAL A 117 10.25 -10.07 -5.71
CA VAL A 117 10.09 -9.44 -4.40
C VAL A 117 10.43 -10.43 -3.27
N LEU A 118 10.05 -11.71 -3.42
CA LEU A 118 10.44 -12.76 -2.47
C LEU A 118 11.95 -13.00 -2.46
N VAL A 119 12.56 -13.09 -3.65
CA VAL A 119 14.02 -13.25 -3.78
C VAL A 119 14.75 -12.05 -3.20
N PHE A 120 14.29 -10.83 -3.48
CA PHE A 120 14.86 -9.61 -2.90
C PHE A 120 14.74 -9.62 -1.37
N GLY A 121 13.55 -9.93 -0.84
CA GLY A 121 13.31 -10.05 0.60
C GLY A 121 14.23 -11.07 1.25
N ALA A 122 14.35 -12.26 0.66
CA ALA A 122 15.21 -13.33 1.14
C ALA A 122 16.70 -12.96 1.08
N ALA A 123 17.13 -12.31 0.00
CA ALA A 123 18.50 -11.86 -0.17
C ALA A 123 18.89 -10.83 0.90
N VAL A 124 18.05 -9.82 1.14
CA VAL A 124 18.31 -8.82 2.17
C VAL A 124 18.27 -9.44 3.57
N ALA A 125 17.33 -10.34 3.85
CA ALA A 125 17.28 -11.05 5.13
C ALA A 125 18.58 -11.84 5.38
N MET A 126 19.02 -12.66 4.42
CA MET A 126 20.28 -13.41 4.52
C MET A 126 21.51 -12.49 4.62
N LEU A 127 21.52 -11.40 3.86
CA LEU A 127 22.62 -10.43 3.91
C LEU A 127 22.69 -9.77 5.29
N SER A 128 21.54 -9.38 5.86
CA SER A 128 21.48 -8.72 7.17
C SER A 128 21.96 -9.64 8.29
N THR A 129 21.50 -10.90 8.33
CA THR A 129 21.92 -11.89 9.34
C THR A 129 23.39 -12.26 9.20
N SER A 130 23.89 -12.38 7.97
CA SER A 130 25.29 -12.71 7.68
C SER A 130 26.24 -11.57 8.01
N LEU A 131 25.89 -10.34 7.63
CA LEU A 131 26.69 -9.16 7.93
C LEU A 131 26.77 -8.93 9.43
N ALA A 132 25.64 -8.95 10.13
CA ALA A 132 25.63 -8.76 11.57
C ALA A 132 26.43 -9.89 12.26
N GLY A 133 26.19 -11.16 11.93
CA GLY A 133 26.94 -12.29 12.50
C GLY A 133 28.44 -12.23 12.21
N GLY A 134 28.82 -11.90 10.97
CA GLY A 134 30.22 -11.81 10.52
C GLY A 134 30.98 -10.64 11.15
N ILE A 135 30.39 -9.44 11.18
CA ILE A 135 30.99 -8.24 11.79
C ILE A 135 31.27 -8.49 13.28
N LEU A 136 30.33 -9.14 13.96
CA LEU A 136 30.42 -9.43 15.39
C LEU A 136 31.46 -10.51 15.71
N ALA A 137 31.51 -11.60 14.94
CA ALA A 137 32.55 -12.62 15.07
C ALA A 137 33.94 -12.05 14.80
N TRP A 138 34.07 -11.17 13.80
CA TRP A 138 35.32 -10.50 13.50
C TRP A 138 35.76 -9.56 14.63
N ARG A 139 34.85 -8.73 15.16
CA ARG A 139 35.15 -7.86 16.32
C ARG A 139 35.53 -8.64 17.57
N ALA A 140 34.83 -9.73 17.88
CA ALA A 140 35.15 -10.59 19.01
C ALA A 140 36.51 -11.30 18.88
N SER A 141 37.01 -11.48 17.65
CA SER A 141 38.32 -12.10 17.37
C SER A 141 39.53 -11.14 17.50
N ARG A 142 39.29 -9.83 17.72
CA ARG A 142 40.36 -8.82 17.83
C ARG A 142 40.98 -8.80 19.24
N PRO A 143 42.33 -8.68 19.34
CA PRO A 143 43.06 -8.67 20.61
C PRO A 143 42.74 -7.47 21.51
N ASP A 144 42.22 -6.37 20.94
CA ASP A 144 41.73 -5.18 21.67
C ASP A 144 40.67 -5.51 22.75
N LEU A 145 39.93 -6.62 22.57
CA LEU A 145 38.97 -7.12 23.58
C LEU A 145 39.63 -7.95 24.69
N GLN A 146 40.82 -8.51 24.45
CA GLN A 146 41.63 -9.25 25.41
C GLN A 146 42.47 -8.30 26.28
N ASP A 147 42.98 -7.20 25.71
CA ASP A 147 43.69 -6.16 26.49
C ASP A 147 42.74 -5.37 27.41
N ALA A 148 41.46 -5.23 27.03
CA ALA A 148 40.41 -4.66 27.89
C ALA A 148 40.05 -5.51 29.13
N LEU A 149 40.58 -6.73 29.26
CA LEU A 149 40.49 -7.56 30.47
C LEU A 149 41.73 -7.44 31.36
N ARG A 150 42.88 -7.05 30.80
CA ARG A 150 44.11 -6.77 31.56
C ARG A 150 44.07 -5.39 32.20
N ASP A 151 43.56 -4.41 31.45
CA ASP A 151 43.29 -3.08 31.96
C ASP A 151 41.79 -2.91 32.13
N GLY A 152 41.31 -2.74 33.36
CA GLY A 152 39.97 -2.22 33.65
C GLY A 152 39.73 -0.79 33.16
N SER A 153 40.38 -0.39 32.06
CA SER A 153 40.38 0.96 31.51
C SER A 153 39.12 1.20 30.68
N LYS A 154 38.49 2.33 30.98
CA LYS A 154 37.20 2.82 30.47
C LYS A 154 37.12 3.05 28.95
N GLY A 155 38.10 2.61 28.14
CA GLY A 155 38.23 2.94 26.72
C GLY A 155 37.53 2.01 25.74
N SER A 156 37.67 0.68 25.90
CA SER A 156 37.20 -0.31 24.90
C SER A 156 35.69 -0.64 25.00
N VAL A 157 35.14 -0.64 26.23
CA VAL A 157 33.70 -0.85 26.48
C VAL A 157 32.84 0.33 25.96
N GLY A 158 33.40 1.55 25.94
CA GLY A 158 32.69 2.76 25.53
C GLY A 158 32.32 2.81 24.05
N GLY A 159 33.17 2.29 23.15
CA GLY A 159 32.89 2.24 21.72
C GLY A 159 31.77 1.27 21.36
N PHE A 160 31.74 0.11 22.01
CA PHE A 160 30.70 -0.90 21.84
C PHE A 160 29.35 -0.40 22.37
N ALA A 161 29.33 0.15 23.59
CA ALA A 161 28.12 0.72 24.19
C ALA A 161 27.57 1.90 23.37
N ARG A 162 28.44 2.68 22.72
CA ARG A 162 28.03 3.78 21.83
C ARG A 162 27.34 3.27 20.56
N VAL A 163 27.84 2.22 19.91
CA VAL A 163 27.19 1.62 18.73
C VAL A 163 25.84 1.03 19.08
N ALA A 164 25.75 0.27 20.18
CA ALA A 164 24.48 -0.26 20.69
C ALA A 164 23.46 0.85 20.95
N LYS A 165 23.91 1.93 21.62
CA LYS A 165 23.06 3.09 21.91
C LYS A 165 22.57 3.79 20.64
N ILE A 166 23.42 3.96 19.63
CA ILE A 166 23.02 4.55 18.34
C ILE A 166 21.98 3.67 17.64
N MET A 167 22.17 2.35 17.63
CA MET A 167 21.21 1.43 17.02
C MET A 167 19.85 1.46 17.72
N VAL A 168 19.82 1.45 19.05
CA VAL A 168 18.57 1.56 19.83
C VAL A 168 17.88 2.89 19.59
N VAL A 169 18.63 4.01 19.55
CA VAL A 169 18.03 5.33 19.25
C VAL A 169 17.47 5.35 17.83
N ALA A 170 18.16 4.76 16.85
CA ALA A 170 17.66 4.66 15.48
C ALA A 170 16.40 3.78 15.39
N GLU A 171 16.36 2.66 16.10
CA GLU A 171 15.19 1.77 16.20
C GLU A 171 13.97 2.50 16.78
N VAL A 172 14.17 3.20 17.90
CA VAL A 172 13.11 3.99 18.57
C VAL A 172 12.64 5.15 17.67
N ALA A 173 13.56 5.84 16.99
CA ALA A 173 13.17 6.90 16.07
C ALA A 173 12.34 6.37 14.90
N LEU A 174 12.76 5.24 14.31
CA LEU A 174 12.09 4.64 13.15
C LEU A 174 10.69 4.09 13.52
N THR A 175 10.56 3.48 14.70
CA THR A 175 9.26 3.02 15.22
C THR A 175 8.32 4.19 15.49
N VAL A 176 8.80 5.30 16.06
CA VAL A 176 7.97 6.50 16.26
C VAL A 176 7.49 7.07 14.93
N VAL A 177 8.35 7.14 13.91
CA VAL A 177 7.95 7.60 12.56
C VAL A 177 6.87 6.70 11.96
N LEU A 178 7.04 5.37 12.04
CA LEU A 178 6.03 4.42 11.57
C LEU A 178 4.71 4.55 12.35
N LEU A 179 4.77 4.71 13.66
CA LEU A 179 3.57 4.81 14.51
C LEU A 179 2.79 6.09 14.21
N VAL A 180 3.48 7.23 14.06
CA VAL A 180 2.85 8.51 13.69
C VAL A 180 2.29 8.43 12.27
N GLY A 181 3.04 7.86 11.32
CA GLY A 181 2.58 7.67 9.94
C GLY A 181 1.33 6.77 9.85
N ALA A 182 1.33 5.64 10.56
CA ALA A 182 0.17 4.75 10.62
C ALA A 182 -1.03 5.41 11.31
N GLY A 183 -0.80 6.10 12.44
CA GLY A 183 -1.85 6.79 13.16
C GLY A 183 -2.48 7.93 12.38
N THR A 184 -1.67 8.71 11.64
CA THR A 184 -2.18 9.75 10.74
C THR A 184 -2.94 9.17 9.56
N PHE A 185 -2.47 8.05 8.98
CA PHE A 185 -3.20 7.33 7.94
C PHE A 185 -4.56 6.82 8.41
N VAL A 186 -4.62 6.18 9.58
CA VAL A 186 -5.88 5.69 10.17
C VAL A 186 -6.81 6.86 10.45
N ARG A 187 -6.32 7.96 11.03
CA ARG A 187 -7.14 9.17 11.26
C ARG A 187 -7.64 9.79 9.96
N ALA A 188 -6.81 9.83 8.92
CA ALA A 188 -7.22 10.33 7.62
C ALA A 188 -8.32 9.45 7.01
N LEU A 189 -8.17 8.12 7.10
CA LEU A 189 -9.18 7.18 6.64
C LEU A 189 -10.48 7.32 7.44
N ASP A 190 -10.39 7.41 8.77
CA ASP A 190 -11.55 7.61 9.64
C ASP A 190 -12.25 8.93 9.33
N THR A 191 -11.49 10.00 9.09
CA THR A 191 -12.03 11.30 8.67
C THR A 191 -12.75 11.19 7.33
N LEU A 192 -12.18 10.45 6.36
CA LEU A 192 -12.79 10.24 5.04
C LEU A 192 -14.06 9.38 5.12
N LEU A 193 -14.05 8.32 5.92
CA LEU A 193 -15.20 7.44 6.14
C LEU A 193 -16.29 8.10 6.98
N ALA A 194 -15.93 9.03 7.87
CA ALA A 194 -16.86 9.80 8.68
C ALA A 194 -17.43 11.02 7.96
N GLN A 195 -16.95 11.37 6.75
CA GLN A 195 -17.57 12.45 5.98
C GLN A 195 -19.01 12.04 5.68
N PRO A 196 -20.01 12.86 6.02
CA PRO A 196 -21.38 12.62 5.61
C PRO A 196 -21.39 12.49 4.10
N ALA A 197 -21.90 11.37 3.59
CA ALA A 197 -22.08 11.15 2.16
C ALA A 197 -22.71 12.40 1.54
N VAL A 198 -21.95 13.11 0.70
CA VAL A 198 -22.37 14.37 0.08
C VAL A 198 -23.68 14.09 -0.65
N GLY A 199 -24.77 14.70 -0.18
CA GLY A 199 -26.09 14.51 -0.76
C GLY A 199 -26.82 13.23 -0.33
N THR A 200 -26.85 12.93 0.97
CA THR A 200 -27.81 11.93 1.48
C THR A 200 -28.42 12.39 2.81
N SER A 201 -29.47 13.20 2.74
CA SER A 201 -30.38 13.38 3.87
C SER A 201 -31.06 12.05 4.29
N HIS A 202 -30.99 11.01 3.45
CA HIS A 202 -31.67 9.72 3.64
C HIS A 202 -30.85 8.49 3.18
N ALA A 203 -29.54 8.42 3.45
CA ALA A 203 -28.69 7.28 3.02
C ALA A 203 -29.27 5.90 3.39
N ALA A 204 -29.96 5.79 4.53
CA ALA A 204 -30.58 4.55 5.01
C ALA A 204 -31.88 4.16 4.27
N GLN A 205 -32.42 5.02 3.42
CA GLN A 205 -33.69 4.83 2.72
C GLN A 205 -33.53 4.67 1.20
N VAL A 206 -32.30 4.73 0.68
CA VAL A 206 -32.00 4.58 -0.75
C VAL A 206 -31.47 3.16 -1.00
N LEU A 207 -32.18 2.40 -1.83
CA LEU A 207 -31.74 1.09 -2.31
C LEU A 207 -31.00 1.25 -3.64
N THR A 208 -29.76 0.78 -3.69
CA THR A 208 -28.92 0.83 -4.90
C THR A 208 -28.78 -0.55 -5.52
N ALA A 209 -28.87 -0.64 -6.85
CA ALA A 209 -28.63 -1.86 -7.61
C ALA A 209 -27.71 -1.60 -8.80
N LYS A 210 -26.73 -2.47 -9.02
CA LYS A 210 -25.84 -2.41 -10.19
C LYS A 210 -26.36 -3.33 -11.28
N VAL A 211 -26.66 -2.76 -12.45
CA VAL A 211 -27.17 -3.51 -13.61
C VAL A 211 -26.14 -3.52 -14.72
N ALA A 212 -25.59 -4.70 -15.03
CA ALA A 212 -24.67 -4.89 -16.14
C ALA A 212 -25.46 -5.27 -17.41
N LEU A 213 -25.39 -4.43 -18.44
CA LEU A 213 -25.99 -4.72 -19.74
C LEU A 213 -24.98 -5.51 -20.61
N PRO A 214 -25.34 -6.69 -21.12
CA PRO A 214 -24.46 -7.46 -22.00
C PRO A 214 -24.13 -6.67 -23.27
N PRO A 215 -22.84 -6.41 -23.57
CA PRO A 215 -22.44 -5.61 -24.73
C PRO A 215 -22.78 -6.28 -26.06
N GLN A 216 -23.04 -7.60 -26.08
CA GLN A 216 -23.50 -8.29 -27.29
C GLN A 216 -24.95 -7.96 -27.67
N LEU A 217 -25.82 -7.68 -26.68
CA LEU A 217 -27.23 -7.36 -26.90
C LEU A 217 -27.48 -5.85 -27.01
N TYR A 218 -26.74 -5.04 -26.25
CA TYR A 218 -26.92 -3.59 -26.19
C TYR A 218 -25.68 -2.89 -26.74
N ARG A 219 -25.58 -2.84 -28.08
CA ARG A 219 -24.41 -2.29 -28.80
C ARG A 219 -24.46 -0.78 -28.96
N ASP A 220 -25.66 -0.21 -29.01
CA ASP A 220 -25.87 1.22 -29.23
C ASP A 220 -26.19 1.93 -27.91
N ASP A 221 -25.58 3.09 -27.68
CA ASP A 221 -25.77 3.86 -26.45
C ASP A 221 -27.22 4.35 -26.31
N ALA A 222 -27.89 4.65 -27.42
CA ALA A 222 -29.30 5.02 -27.37
C ALA A 222 -30.20 3.85 -26.92
N GLN A 223 -29.82 2.59 -27.20
CA GLN A 223 -30.54 1.42 -26.68
C GLN A 223 -30.34 1.26 -25.17
N ARG A 224 -29.12 1.51 -24.69
CA ARG A 224 -28.77 1.45 -23.25
C ARG A 224 -29.52 2.51 -22.45
N ILE A 225 -29.56 3.75 -22.96
CA ILE A 225 -30.30 4.85 -22.32
C ILE A 225 -31.79 4.52 -22.25
N ARG A 226 -32.41 4.12 -23.39
CA ARG A 226 -33.84 3.75 -23.41
C ARG A 226 -34.20 2.63 -22.43
N PHE A 227 -33.30 1.66 -22.24
CA PHE A 227 -33.50 0.61 -21.25
C PHE A 227 -33.61 1.20 -19.84
N PHE A 228 -32.64 2.01 -19.42
CA PHE A 228 -32.64 2.61 -18.09
C PHE A 228 -33.82 3.57 -17.89
N ASP A 229 -34.15 4.40 -18.89
CA ASP A 229 -35.33 5.27 -18.85
C ASP A 229 -36.61 4.46 -18.60
N SER A 230 -36.79 3.34 -19.31
CA SER A 230 -37.97 2.48 -19.14
C SER A 230 -38.06 1.79 -17.77
N VAL A 231 -36.91 1.48 -17.17
CA VAL A 231 -36.84 0.86 -15.83
C VAL A 231 -37.17 1.89 -14.76
N VAL A 232 -36.55 3.07 -14.82
CA VAL A 232 -36.81 4.17 -13.89
C VAL A 232 -38.28 4.58 -13.91
N GLU A 233 -38.87 4.70 -15.10
CA GLU A 233 -40.28 5.04 -15.26
C GLU A 233 -41.21 3.99 -14.62
N ARG A 234 -40.94 2.70 -14.83
CA ARG A 234 -41.73 1.62 -14.21
C ARG A 234 -41.60 1.58 -12.69
N LEU A 235 -40.41 1.87 -12.16
CA LEU A 235 -40.19 1.93 -10.71
C LEU A 235 -40.99 3.07 -10.08
N ARG A 236 -41.05 4.23 -10.74
CA ARG A 236 -41.81 5.40 -10.27
C ARG A 236 -43.32 5.21 -10.32
N GLN A 237 -43.81 4.34 -11.20
CA GLN A 237 -45.23 3.99 -11.26
C GLN A 237 -45.68 3.10 -10.09
N ASN A 238 -44.74 2.57 -9.29
CA ASN A 238 -45.07 1.79 -8.11
C ASN A 238 -45.37 2.72 -6.91
N PRO A 239 -46.55 2.63 -6.27
CA PRO A 239 -46.91 3.49 -5.13
C PRO A 239 -45.99 3.32 -3.90
N ASP A 240 -45.25 2.21 -3.80
CA ASP A 240 -44.29 1.98 -2.71
C ASP A 240 -42.93 2.66 -2.93
N VAL A 241 -42.70 3.27 -4.10
CA VAL A 241 -41.44 3.94 -4.47
C VAL A 241 -41.64 5.45 -4.46
N VAL A 242 -40.91 6.16 -3.59
CA VAL A 242 -40.98 7.62 -3.49
C VAL A 242 -40.37 8.30 -4.72
N ASP A 243 -39.19 7.85 -5.14
CA ASP A 243 -38.50 8.34 -6.34
C ASP A 243 -37.45 7.32 -6.81
N ALA A 244 -37.03 7.40 -8.08
CA ALA A 244 -36.01 6.52 -8.65
C ALA A 244 -35.15 7.25 -9.68
N THR A 245 -33.85 6.94 -9.72
CA THR A 245 -32.88 7.53 -10.65
C THR A 245 -31.97 6.46 -11.23
N ALA A 246 -31.50 6.66 -12.47
CA ALA A 246 -30.41 5.92 -13.08
C ALA A 246 -29.15 6.79 -13.18
N SER A 247 -28.03 6.24 -12.72
CA SER A 247 -26.73 6.88 -12.79
C SER A 247 -25.60 5.86 -12.84
N ASP A 248 -24.46 6.26 -13.39
CA ASP A 248 -23.21 5.48 -13.29
C ASP A 248 -22.40 5.84 -12.03
N THR A 249 -22.85 6.84 -11.28
CA THR A 249 -22.30 7.26 -9.99
C THR A 249 -23.31 7.16 -8.88
N VAL A 250 -22.84 6.83 -7.69
CA VAL A 250 -23.60 6.95 -6.45
C VAL A 250 -22.85 7.93 -5.58
N PRO A 251 -23.48 9.02 -5.09
CA PRO A 251 -22.79 10.00 -4.25
C PRO A 251 -22.04 9.30 -3.13
N SER A 252 -20.76 9.65 -2.94
CA SER A 252 -19.82 9.07 -1.97
C SER A 252 -19.47 7.57 -2.07
N ALA A 253 -20.22 6.76 -2.83
CA ALA A 253 -20.03 5.31 -2.86
C ALA A 253 -19.47 4.78 -4.19
N ILE A 254 -19.89 5.34 -5.32
CA ILE A 254 -19.40 4.96 -6.65
C ILE A 254 -18.98 6.22 -7.37
N LEU A 255 -17.66 6.37 -7.51
CA LEU A 255 -17.06 7.46 -8.23
C LEU A 255 -17.17 7.19 -9.74
N GLY A 256 -17.65 8.16 -10.51
CA GLY A 256 -17.71 8.10 -11.96
C GLY A 256 -16.35 8.32 -12.63
N SER A 257 -16.37 8.65 -13.92
CA SER A 257 -15.14 8.86 -14.69
C SER A 257 -14.41 10.13 -14.26
N HIS A 258 -13.10 10.20 -14.53
CA HIS A 258 -12.34 11.43 -14.46
C HIS A 258 -11.96 11.83 -15.88
N GLU A 259 -12.46 12.96 -16.35
CA GLU A 259 -12.18 13.48 -17.69
C GLU A 259 -11.46 14.82 -17.60
N ASP A 260 -10.50 15.02 -18.50
CA ASP A 260 -9.80 16.29 -18.61
C ASP A 260 -10.75 17.30 -19.26
N VAL A 261 -11.12 18.33 -18.51
CA VAL A 261 -11.97 19.41 -19.01
C VAL A 261 -11.10 20.55 -19.49
N SER A 262 -11.24 20.87 -20.78
CA SER A 262 -10.62 22.05 -21.38
C SER A 262 -11.70 23.04 -21.83
N LEU A 263 -11.50 24.32 -21.52
CA LEU A 263 -12.31 25.38 -22.10
C LEU A 263 -11.82 25.64 -23.54
N PRO A 264 -12.72 25.74 -24.53
CA PRO A 264 -12.33 25.98 -25.91
C PRO A 264 -11.42 27.20 -26.04
N GLY A 265 -10.22 27.01 -26.61
CA GLY A 265 -9.27 28.08 -26.89
C GLY A 265 -8.30 28.43 -25.77
N GLN A 266 -8.31 27.73 -24.62
CA GLN A 266 -7.30 27.94 -23.59
C GLN A 266 -6.02 27.12 -23.85
N PRO A 267 -4.82 27.69 -23.65
CA PRO A 267 -3.59 26.92 -23.62
C PRO A 267 -3.58 25.96 -22.42
N GLN A 268 -2.96 24.79 -22.57
CA GLN A 268 -2.86 23.82 -21.50
C GLN A 268 -2.13 24.44 -20.28
N PRO A 269 -2.74 24.41 -19.08
CA PRO A 269 -2.08 24.92 -17.87
C PRO A 269 -0.80 24.13 -17.58
N ALA A 270 0.19 24.78 -16.96
CA ALA A 270 1.45 24.15 -16.56
C ALA A 270 1.23 22.94 -15.62
N ASP A 271 0.17 22.99 -14.80
CA ASP A 271 -0.21 21.94 -13.85
C ASP A 271 -1.16 20.89 -14.44
N GLY A 272 -1.47 20.97 -15.73
CA GLY A 272 -2.42 20.09 -16.42
C GLY A 272 -3.86 20.59 -16.41
N TRP A 273 -4.75 19.87 -17.11
CA TRP A 273 -6.18 20.19 -17.14
C TRP A 273 -6.86 19.87 -15.80
N LEU A 274 -7.93 20.60 -15.49
CA LEU A 274 -8.83 20.21 -14.42
C LEU A 274 -9.43 18.84 -14.75
N ARG A 275 -9.35 17.91 -13.79
CA ARG A 275 -9.87 16.54 -13.91
C ARG A 275 -11.06 16.32 -12.96
N PRO A 276 -12.18 17.04 -13.15
CA PRO A 276 -13.34 16.85 -12.31
C PRO A 276 -13.82 15.40 -12.41
N GLN A 277 -14.40 14.94 -11.32
CA GLN A 277 -15.17 13.71 -11.33
C GLN A 277 -16.45 13.97 -12.12
N MET A 278 -16.66 13.15 -13.15
CA MET A 278 -17.80 13.18 -14.05
C MET A 278 -18.72 12.01 -13.68
N GLY A 279 -20.02 12.26 -13.73
CA GLY A 279 -21.03 11.22 -13.60
C GLY A 279 -22.12 11.43 -14.64
N ILE A 280 -22.54 10.36 -15.29
CA ILE A 280 -23.71 10.32 -16.15
C ILE A 280 -24.91 10.05 -15.24
N VAL A 281 -25.77 11.06 -15.14
CA VAL A 281 -26.95 11.05 -14.28
C VAL A 281 -28.17 11.41 -15.10
N ASP A 282 -29.31 10.85 -14.73
CA ASP A 282 -30.59 11.29 -15.25
C ASP A 282 -31.01 12.65 -14.63
N PRO A 283 -32.06 13.31 -15.17
CA PRO A 283 -32.51 14.61 -14.65
C PRO A 283 -32.97 14.59 -13.19
N HIS A 284 -33.28 13.43 -12.63
CA HIS A 284 -33.88 13.30 -11.30
C HIS A 284 -32.88 12.96 -10.20
N PHE A 285 -31.66 12.61 -10.57
CA PHE A 285 -30.59 12.26 -9.65
C PHE A 285 -30.45 13.22 -8.46
N LEU A 286 -30.47 14.53 -8.71
CA LEU A 286 -30.31 15.53 -7.65
C LEU A 286 -31.49 15.51 -6.67
N ASP A 287 -32.72 15.35 -7.18
CA ASP A 287 -33.93 15.32 -6.37
C ASP A 287 -34.01 14.03 -5.56
N THR A 288 -33.74 12.87 -6.19
CA THR A 288 -33.78 11.56 -5.53
C THR A 288 -32.77 11.47 -4.37
N TYR A 289 -31.58 12.04 -4.54
CA TYR A 289 -30.55 12.06 -3.50
C TYR A 289 -30.65 13.30 -2.57
N GLY A 290 -31.50 14.28 -2.88
CA GLY A 290 -31.60 15.52 -2.10
C GLY A 290 -30.33 16.37 -2.16
N VAL A 291 -29.58 16.30 -3.26
CA VAL A 291 -28.33 17.05 -3.48
C VAL A 291 -28.69 18.49 -3.84
N ARG A 292 -28.35 19.43 -2.96
CA ARG A 292 -28.54 20.86 -3.23
C ARG A 292 -27.34 21.43 -4.00
N LEU A 293 -27.56 21.96 -5.20
CA LEU A 293 -26.52 22.72 -5.90
C LEU A 293 -26.19 24.00 -5.14
N LEU A 294 -24.92 24.18 -4.82
CA LEU A 294 -24.40 25.39 -4.19
C LEU A 294 -24.10 26.49 -5.23
N GLU A 295 -23.67 26.11 -6.44
CA GLU A 295 -23.42 27.02 -7.55
C GLU A 295 -23.59 26.26 -8.88
N ALA A 296 -24.42 26.77 -9.80
CA ALA A 296 -24.77 26.10 -11.04
C ALA A 296 -24.45 26.98 -12.25
N ALA A 297 -23.51 26.57 -13.10
CA ALA A 297 -23.37 27.11 -14.44
C ALA A 297 -24.10 26.17 -15.42
N LEU A 298 -25.40 26.35 -15.60
CA LEU A 298 -26.21 25.57 -16.54
C LEU A 298 -25.87 25.94 -17.99
N SER A 299 -24.94 25.23 -18.62
CA SER A 299 -24.77 25.24 -20.08
C SER A 299 -25.59 24.11 -20.69
N MET A 300 -26.91 24.29 -20.75
CA MET A 300 -27.83 23.35 -21.41
C MET A 300 -27.78 23.53 -22.94
N ARG A 301 -26.69 23.11 -23.58
CA ARG A 301 -26.62 23.03 -25.05
C ARG A 301 -27.20 21.69 -25.48
N ALA A 302 -28.48 21.73 -25.87
CA ALA A 302 -29.13 20.62 -26.58
C ALA A 302 -28.23 20.18 -27.76
N ILE A 303 -27.73 18.94 -27.69
CA ILE A 303 -27.09 18.28 -28.83
C ILE A 303 -28.22 18.00 -29.83
N ARG A 304 -28.48 18.96 -30.74
CA ARG A 304 -29.33 18.73 -31.91
C ARG A 304 -28.64 17.66 -32.76
N PRO A 305 -29.32 16.56 -33.15
CA PRO A 305 -28.75 15.64 -34.12
C PRO A 305 -28.57 16.38 -35.44
N ALA A 306 -27.33 16.47 -35.90
CA ALA A 306 -27.00 16.96 -37.23
C ALA A 306 -27.48 15.94 -38.27
N VAL A 307 -28.76 16.01 -38.62
CA VAL A 307 -29.27 15.42 -39.86
C VAL A 307 -28.73 16.29 -41.00
N ARG A 308 -27.65 15.84 -41.65
CA ARG A 308 -27.30 16.31 -42.99
C ARG A 308 -28.01 15.42 -44.01
N ARG A 309 -28.74 16.09 -44.91
CA ARG A 309 -29.23 15.55 -46.18
C ARG A 309 -28.08 15.08 -47.06
#